data_AF-A0A2E9R7G6-F1
#
_entry.id   AF-A0A2E9R7G6-F1
#
_cell.length_a   1.000
_cell.length_b   1.000
_cell.length_c   1.000
_cell.angle_alpha   90.00
_cell.angle_beta   90.00
_cell.angle_gamma   90.00
#
_symmetry.space_group_name_H-M   'P 1'
#
loop_
_entity.id
_entity.type
_entity.pdbx_description
1 polymer ?
#
loop_
_entity_poly.entity_id
_entity_poly.type
_entity_poly.pdbx_seq_one_letter_code
_entity_poly.pdbx_strand_id
1 'polypeptide(L)'
;MLLTTKNVHVFDKEQHKLVGLMCFHAARLYNVALYNARQHFFAEHCLLSYNDNYHKSRENENYALLQTDVGQPAIKKATTDMQSFFAKLASDKHKQKSGLPRYKPKEGMTTLEINGTRIRLRDGFALIGFSKGFKQEYKPTCKT
;
A
#
# COMPACT_ATOMS: atom_id res chain seq x y z
N MET A 1 -3.30 -27.91 14.67
CA MET A 1 -4.41 -26.91 14.63
C MET A 1 -4.70 -26.62 13.16
N LEU A 2 -5.73 -27.24 12.58
CA LEU A 2 -6.11 -26.99 11.18
C LEU A 2 -6.87 -25.67 11.13
N LEU A 3 -6.22 -24.60 10.68
CA LEU A 3 -6.87 -23.35 10.32
C LEU A 3 -7.74 -23.61 9.09
N THR A 4 -8.93 -24.19 9.29
CA THR A 4 -9.86 -24.46 8.21
C THR A 4 -10.30 -23.12 7.61
N THR A 5 -9.94 -22.89 6.35
CA THR A 5 -10.38 -21.82 5.46
C THR A 5 -11.90 -21.91 5.21
N LYS A 6 -12.71 -21.78 6.26
CA LYS A 6 -14.18 -21.85 6.17
C LYS A 6 -14.83 -20.52 5.81
N ASN A 7 -14.08 -19.41 5.91
CA ASN A 7 -14.55 -18.06 5.61
C ASN A 7 -13.77 -17.47 4.42
N VAL A 8 -13.74 -18.18 3.29
CA VAL A 8 -13.22 -17.62 2.02
C VAL A 8 -14.35 -16.85 1.37
N HIS A 9 -14.25 -15.52 1.37
CA HIS A 9 -15.18 -14.69 0.61
C HIS A 9 -14.81 -14.77 -0.88
N VAL A 10 -15.73 -15.26 -1.70
CA VAL A 10 -15.60 -15.24 -3.16
C VAL A 10 -16.15 -13.91 -3.63
N PHE A 11 -15.27 -13.04 -4.11
CA PHE A 11 -15.67 -11.80 -4.75
C PHE A 11 -16.43 -12.09 -6.05
N ASP A 12 -17.52 -11.36 -6.28
CA ASP A 12 -18.11 -11.31 -7.63
C ASP A 12 -17.13 -10.64 -8.61
N LYS A 13 -17.34 -10.83 -9.93
CA LYS A 13 -16.49 -10.27 -10.99
C LYS A 13 -16.30 -8.76 -10.84
N GLU A 14 -17.37 -8.03 -10.51
CA GLU A 14 -17.28 -6.57 -10.30
C GLU A 14 -16.44 -6.23 -9.07
N GLN A 15 -16.67 -6.94 -7.96
CA GLN A 15 -15.93 -6.74 -6.71
C GLN A 15 -14.44 -7.04 -6.87
N HIS A 16 -14.10 -8.14 -7.57
CA HIS A 16 -12.72 -8.49 -7.87
C HIS A 16 -12.03 -7.41 -8.70
N LYS A 17 -12.73 -6.84 -9.69
CA LYS A 17 -12.22 -5.71 -10.49
C LYS A 17 -11.97 -4.49 -9.62
N LEU A 18 -12.89 -4.12 -8.73
CA LEU A 18 -12.75 -2.97 -7.83
C LEU A 18 -11.58 -3.15 -6.85
N VAL A 19 -11.43 -4.33 -6.25
CA VAL A 19 -10.28 -4.66 -5.39
C VAL A 19 -8.98 -4.62 -6.19
N GLY A 20 -8.97 -5.13 -7.42
CA GLY A 20 -7.81 -5.04 -8.31
C GLY A 20 -7.39 -3.60 -8.60
N LEU A 21 -8.36 -2.69 -8.80
CA LEU A 21 -8.09 -1.25 -8.95
C LEU A 21 -7.50 -0.65 -7.67
N MET A 22 -7.98 -1.04 -6.48
CA MET A 22 -7.37 -0.61 -5.22
C MET A 22 -5.92 -1.10 -5.10
N CYS A 23 -5.64 -2.36 -5.43
CA CYS A 23 -4.28 -2.92 -5.46
C CYS A 23 -3.36 -2.17 -6.45
N PHE A 24 -3.91 -1.75 -7.59
CA PHE A 24 -3.22 -0.99 -8.60
C PHE A 24 -2.85 0.42 -8.13
N HIS A 25 -3.78 1.15 -7.52
CA HIS A 25 -3.51 2.47 -6.93
C HIS A 25 -2.56 2.39 -5.73
N ALA A 26 -2.67 1.34 -4.91
CA ALA A 26 -1.76 1.10 -3.80
C ALA A 26 -0.31 0.89 -4.28
N ALA A 27 -0.12 0.20 -5.40
CA ALA A 27 1.21 0.01 -6.00
C ALA A 27 1.83 1.33 -6.48
N ARG A 28 1.01 2.26 -7.00
CA ARG A 28 1.45 3.60 -7.41
C ARG A 28 1.78 4.48 -6.22
N LEU A 29 0.94 4.46 -5.20
CA LEU A 29 1.19 5.18 -3.96
C LEU A 29 2.48 4.67 -3.28
N TYR A 30 2.73 3.37 -3.30
CA TYR A 30 4.02 2.80 -2.87
C TYR A 30 5.18 3.38 -3.68
N ASN A 31 5.07 3.47 -5.00
CA ASN A 31 6.13 4.04 -5.85
C ASN A 31 6.38 5.53 -5.54
N VAL A 32 5.34 6.32 -5.28
CA VAL A 32 5.44 7.72 -4.86
C VAL A 32 6.17 7.83 -3.51
N ALA A 33 5.75 7.03 -2.52
CA ALA A 33 6.39 7.01 -1.20
C ALA A 33 7.85 6.55 -1.27
N LEU A 34 8.14 5.56 -2.11
CA LEU A 34 9.51 5.09 -2.34
C LEU A 34 10.35 6.14 -3.08
N TYR A 35 9.77 6.87 -4.04
CA TYR A 35 10.44 7.97 -4.71
C TYR A 35 10.85 9.05 -3.71
N ASN A 36 9.94 9.49 -2.85
CA ASN A 36 10.22 10.49 -1.83
C ASN A 36 11.36 10.05 -0.89
N ALA A 37 11.32 8.79 -0.44
CA ALA A 37 12.36 8.24 0.44
C ALA A 37 13.72 8.10 -0.27
N ARG A 38 13.74 7.73 -1.55
CA ARG A 38 14.97 7.64 -2.34
C ARG A 38 15.59 9.01 -2.60
N GLN A 39 14.77 10.00 -2.98
CA GLN A 39 15.24 11.38 -3.18
C GLN A 39 15.90 11.92 -1.91
N HIS A 40 15.25 11.72 -0.75
CA HIS A 40 15.81 12.10 0.53
C HIS A 40 17.13 11.37 0.85
N PHE A 41 17.18 10.05 0.60
CA PHE A 41 18.41 9.29 0.79
C PHE A 41 19.55 9.78 -0.10
N PHE A 42 19.30 10.14 -1.36
CA PHE A 42 20.35 10.64 -2.25
C PHE A 42 20.82 12.05 -1.87
N ALA A 43 19.96 12.88 -1.27
CA ALA A 43 20.31 14.22 -0.83
C ALA A 43 21.01 14.26 0.53
N GLU A 44 20.49 13.52 1.51
CA GLU A 44 20.88 13.63 2.93
C GLU A 44 21.56 12.38 3.48
N HIS A 45 21.60 11.28 2.71
CA HIS A 45 22.14 9.98 3.12
C HIS A 45 21.49 9.39 4.39
N CYS A 46 20.30 9.86 4.74
CA CYS A 46 19.55 9.42 5.91
C CYS A 46 18.12 8.96 5.54
N LEU A 47 17.50 8.22 6.46
CA LEU A 47 16.18 7.67 6.28
C LEU A 47 15.11 8.76 6.45
N LEU A 48 14.23 8.90 5.44
CA LEU A 48 13.03 9.73 5.57
C LEU A 48 12.05 9.09 6.57
N SER A 49 11.62 9.85 7.58
CA SER A 49 10.66 9.35 8.58
C SER A 49 9.32 8.97 7.93
N TYR A 50 8.58 8.05 8.56
CA TYR A 50 7.25 7.68 8.06
C TYR A 50 6.30 8.89 8.01
N ASN A 51 6.32 9.74 9.04
CA ASN A 51 5.42 10.90 9.12
C ASN A 51 5.71 11.88 7.98
N ASP A 52 6.98 12.19 7.73
CA ASP A 52 7.36 13.11 6.65
C ASP A 52 7.02 12.53 5.28
N ASN A 53 7.25 11.22 5.08
CA ASN A 53 6.89 10.53 3.85
C ASN A 53 5.37 10.51 3.65
N TYR A 54 4.61 10.32 4.73
CA TYR A 54 3.15 10.39 4.72
C TYR A 54 2.66 11.78 4.32
N HIS A 55 3.21 12.85 4.89
CA HIS A 55 2.85 14.22 4.54
C HIS A 55 3.13 14.55 3.07
N LYS A 56 4.25 14.06 2.52
CA LYS A 56 4.57 14.21 1.09
C LYS A 56 3.67 13.36 0.19
N SER A 57 3.32 12.14 0.62
CA SER A 57 2.60 11.19 -0.23
C SER A 57 1.08 11.36 -0.19
N ARG A 58 0.51 11.94 0.87
CA ARG A 58 -0.95 12.14 1.02
C ARG A 58 -1.56 13.13 0.02
N GLU A 59 -0.74 14.01 -0.56
CA GLU A 59 -1.17 15.00 -1.55
C GLU A 59 -1.34 14.38 -2.95
N ASN A 60 -0.85 13.16 -3.14
CA ASN A 60 -0.93 12.47 -4.43
C ASN A 60 -2.36 12.00 -4.74
N GLU A 61 -2.75 12.06 -6.02
CA GLU A 61 -4.03 11.58 -6.52
C GLU A 61 -4.36 10.13 -6.12
N ASN A 62 -3.36 9.24 -6.10
CA ASN A 62 -3.55 7.84 -5.74
C ASN A 62 -3.94 7.67 -4.26
N TYR A 63 -3.53 8.61 -3.40
CA TYR A 63 -3.96 8.60 -2.00
C TYR A 63 -5.44 8.97 -1.88
N ALA A 64 -5.94 9.92 -2.67
CA ALA A 64 -7.35 10.31 -2.67
C ALA A 64 -8.28 9.19 -3.17
N LEU A 65 -7.78 8.33 -4.05
CA LEU A 65 -8.48 7.15 -4.58
C LEU A 65 -8.46 5.94 -3.63
N LEU A 66 -7.67 6.00 -2.56
CA LEU A 66 -7.62 4.96 -1.55
C LEU A 66 -8.26 5.45 -0.26
N GLN A 67 -8.85 4.53 0.51
CA GLN A 67 -9.18 4.85 1.89
C GLN A 67 -7.88 4.99 2.69
N THR A 68 -7.86 5.86 3.71
CA THR A 68 -6.70 6.08 4.58
C THR A 68 -6.10 4.77 5.10
N ASP A 69 -6.93 3.78 5.39
CA ASP A 69 -6.54 2.48 5.94
C ASP A 69 -5.83 1.57 4.96
N VAL A 70 -5.92 1.89 3.69
CA VAL A 70 -5.25 1.18 2.59
C VAL A 70 -4.05 1.99 2.12
N GLY A 71 -4.20 3.32 2.04
CA GLY A 71 -3.13 4.21 1.62
C GLY A 71 -1.97 4.29 2.61
N GLN A 72 -2.25 4.34 3.92
CA GLN A 72 -1.20 4.42 4.94
C GLN A 72 -0.32 3.15 4.98
N PRO A 73 -0.85 1.92 4.96
CA PRO A 73 -0.02 0.72 4.84
C PRO A 73 0.89 0.71 3.62
N ALA A 74 0.42 1.17 2.46
CA ALA A 74 1.26 1.25 1.25
C ALA A 74 2.48 2.18 1.44
N ILE A 75 2.27 3.35 2.06
CA ILE A 75 3.34 4.30 2.38
C ILE A 75 4.28 3.69 3.43
N LYS A 76 3.71 3.08 4.49
CA LYS A 76 4.46 2.44 5.57
C LYS A 76 5.36 1.33 5.02
N LYS A 77 4.86 0.51 4.10
CA LYS A 77 5.61 -0.56 3.46
C LYS A 77 6.82 -0.03 2.70
N ALA A 78 6.69 1.08 1.96
CA ALA A 78 7.81 1.73 1.29
C ALA A 78 8.87 2.23 2.28
N THR A 79 8.44 2.85 3.39
CA THR A 79 9.35 3.29 4.46
C THR A 79 10.06 2.10 5.12
N THR A 80 9.36 1.01 5.40
CA THR A 80 9.96 -0.22 5.98
C THR A 80 10.93 -0.90 5.03
N ASP A 81 10.67 -0.88 3.72
CA ASP A 81 11.61 -1.41 2.73
C ASP A 81 12.91 -0.59 2.69
N MET A 82 12.80 0.74 2.79
CA MET A 82 13.97 1.60 2.93
C MET A 82 14.70 1.38 4.25
N GLN A 83 13.99 1.23 5.38
CA GLN A 83 14.59 0.88 6.67
C GLN A 83 15.41 -0.42 6.58
N SER A 84 14.86 -1.45 5.94
CA SER A 84 15.52 -2.73 5.73
C SER A 84 16.78 -2.58 4.86
N PHE A 85 16.73 -1.71 3.85
CA PHE A 85 17.89 -1.35 3.04
C PHE A 85 18.99 -0.68 3.87
N PHE A 86 18.65 0.30 4.72
CA PHE A 86 19.61 0.95 5.62
C PHE A 86 20.23 -0.03 6.63
N ALA A 87 19.44 -0.91 7.23
CA ALA A 87 19.94 -1.93 8.15
C ALA A 87 20.94 -2.88 7.47
N LYS A 88 20.67 -3.27 6.22
CA LYS A 88 21.61 -4.04 5.41
C LYS A 88 22.87 -3.25 5.07
N LEU A 89 22.73 -1.98 4.68
CA LEU A 89 23.85 -1.10 4.39
C LEU A 89 24.79 -0.93 5.60
N ALA A 90 24.23 -0.82 6.82
CA ALA A 90 24.99 -0.71 8.05
C ALA A 90 25.68 -2.03 8.47
N SER A 91 25.10 -3.18 8.10
CA SER A 91 25.62 -4.51 8.49
C SER A 91 26.64 -5.09 7.51
N ASP A 92 26.74 -4.51 6.31
CA ASP A 92 27.53 -5.07 5.23
C ASP A 92 29.03 -4.78 5.41
N LYS A 93 29.73 -5.74 6.04
CA LYS A 93 31.20 -5.73 6.18
C LYS A 93 31.95 -5.97 4.86
N HIS A 94 31.27 -6.45 3.81
CA HIS A 94 31.90 -6.91 2.58
C HIS A 94 31.58 -6.05 1.34
N LYS A 95 30.91 -4.90 1.51
CA LYS A 95 30.49 -3.99 0.42
C LYS A 95 29.76 -4.75 -0.71
N GLN A 96 29.01 -5.80 -0.40
CA GLN A 96 28.10 -6.41 -1.36
C GLN A 96 26.96 -5.43 -1.62
N LYS A 97 27.07 -4.67 -2.73
CA LYS A 97 26.09 -3.69 -3.24
C LYS A 97 24.67 -4.01 -2.78
N SER A 98 24.28 -3.44 -1.64
CA SER A 98 22.91 -3.57 -1.15
C SER A 98 22.03 -2.88 -2.19
N GLY A 99 21.11 -3.64 -2.78
CA GLY A 99 20.22 -3.11 -3.80
C GLY A 99 19.18 -2.20 -3.17
N LEU A 100 19.03 -0.97 -3.70
CA LEU A 100 17.90 -0.13 -3.31
C LEU A 100 16.57 -0.86 -3.59
N PRO A 101 15.53 -0.63 -2.77
CA PRO A 101 14.20 -1.13 -3.08
C PRO A 101 13.76 -0.68 -4.48
N ARG A 102 13.18 -1.62 -5.23
CA ARG A 102 12.76 -1.39 -6.61
C ARG A 102 11.32 -0.89 -6.65
N TYR A 103 11.04 -0.02 -7.61
CA TYR A 103 9.67 0.35 -7.94
C TYR A 103 8.86 -0.85 -8.41
N LYS A 104 7.57 -0.83 -8.13
CA LYS A 104 6.61 -1.76 -8.73
C LYS A 104 6.46 -1.45 -10.22
N PRO A 105 6.25 -2.49 -11.07
CA PRO A 105 5.97 -2.28 -12.49
C PRO A 105 4.78 -1.37 -12.72
N LYS A 106 4.73 -0.67 -13.85
CA LYS A 106 3.64 0.27 -14.19
C LYS A 106 2.25 -0.39 -14.11
N GLU A 107 2.13 -1.62 -14.59
CA GLU A 107 0.88 -2.40 -14.55
C GLU A 107 0.85 -3.41 -13.39
N GLY A 108 1.86 -3.35 -12.52
CA GLY A 108 1.96 -4.22 -11.35
C GLY A 108 0.91 -3.86 -10.30
N MET A 109 0.35 -4.89 -9.69
CA MET A 109 -0.46 -4.77 -8.49
C MET A 109 0.40 -5.02 -7.26
N THR A 110 -0.06 -4.55 -6.11
CA THR A 110 0.53 -4.89 -4.81
C THR A 110 -0.50 -5.55 -3.92
N THR A 111 -0.03 -6.25 -2.88
CA THR A 111 -0.91 -6.75 -1.83
C THR A 111 -1.59 -5.59 -1.12
N LEU A 112 -2.91 -5.71 -0.95
CA LEU A 112 -3.71 -4.76 -0.20
C LEU A 112 -3.67 -5.12 1.28
N GLU A 113 -3.08 -4.26 2.11
CA GLU A 113 -3.12 -4.41 3.56
C GLU A 113 -4.25 -3.55 4.11
N ILE A 114 -5.18 -4.17 4.82
CA ILE A 114 -6.32 -3.50 5.46
C ILE A 114 -6.32 -3.82 6.95
N ASN A 115 -6.42 -2.80 7.78
CA ASN A 115 -6.52 -2.98 9.23
C ASN A 115 -7.86 -3.64 9.60
N GLY A 116 -7.78 -4.80 10.25
CA GLY A 116 -8.96 -5.60 10.64
C GLY A 116 -9.96 -4.84 11.51
N THR A 117 -9.50 -3.89 12.34
CA THR A 117 -10.37 -3.06 13.20
C THR A 117 -11.37 -2.20 12.41
N ARG A 118 -11.08 -1.90 11.15
CA ARG A 118 -11.95 -1.07 10.29
C ARG A 118 -12.71 -1.88 9.25
N ILE A 119 -12.45 -3.18 9.15
CA ILE A 119 -13.29 -4.09 8.40
C ILE A 119 -14.52 -4.38 9.26
N ARG A 120 -15.68 -3.93 8.81
CA ARG A 120 -16.94 -4.31 9.47
C ARG A 120 -17.31 -5.71 9.00
N LEU A 121 -17.44 -6.63 9.94
CA LEU A 121 -18.02 -7.94 9.70
C LEU A 121 -19.53 -7.83 9.91
N ARG A 122 -20.31 -8.13 8.88
CA ARG A 122 -21.77 -8.15 8.95
C ARG A 122 -22.28 -9.37 8.20
N ASP A 123 -23.09 -10.20 8.86
CA ASP A 123 -23.72 -11.39 8.27
C ASP A 123 -22.71 -12.36 7.60
N GLY A 124 -21.49 -12.46 8.13
CA GLY A 124 -20.42 -13.27 7.55
C GLY A 124 -19.65 -12.61 6.39
N PHE A 125 -19.98 -11.38 6.04
CA PHE A 125 -19.31 -10.60 4.99
C PHE A 125 -18.35 -9.56 5.56
N ALA A 126 -17.21 -9.39 4.89
CA ALA A 126 -16.24 -8.32 5.17
C ALA A 126 -16.58 -7.08 4.31
N LEU A 127 -16.98 -6.00 4.97
CA LEU A 127 -17.28 -4.74 4.30
C LEU A 127 -16.01 -3.89 4.17
N ILE A 128 -15.57 -3.71 2.92
CA ILE A 128 -14.45 -2.82 2.58
C ILE A 128 -15.02 -1.47 2.14
N GLY A 129 -14.59 -0.40 2.80
CA GLY A 129 -14.99 0.96 2.45
C GLY A 129 -14.25 1.48 1.21
N PHE A 130 -14.94 2.30 0.42
CA PHE A 130 -14.35 3.05 -0.68
C PHE A 130 -14.16 4.52 -0.28
N SER A 131 -13.08 5.14 -0.76
CA SER A 131 -12.88 6.58 -0.60
C SER A 131 -13.91 7.37 -1.43
N LYS A 132 -14.09 8.66 -1.11
CA LYS A 132 -14.99 9.54 -1.88
C LYS A 132 -14.53 9.67 -3.34
N GLY A 133 -13.23 9.84 -3.56
CA GLY A 133 -12.65 9.92 -4.91
C GLY A 133 -12.88 8.65 -5.72
N PHE A 134 -12.65 7.49 -5.10
CA PHE A 134 -12.88 6.19 -5.74
C PHE A 134 -14.35 6.00 -6.17
N LYS A 135 -15.29 6.41 -5.32
CA LYS A 135 -16.73 6.34 -5.64
C LYS A 135 -17.11 7.26 -6.80
N GLN A 136 -16.53 8.44 -6.89
CA GLN A 136 -16.80 9.40 -7.96
C GLN A 136 -16.28 8.89 -9.31
N GLU A 137 -15.08 8.31 -9.31
CA GLU A 137 -14.41 7.85 -10.53
C GLU A 137 -15.00 6.53 -11.06
N TYR A 138 -15.14 5.52 -10.20
CA TYR A 138 -15.50 4.16 -10.62
C TYR A 138 -16.97 3.80 -10.40
N LYS A 139 -17.74 4.66 -9.70
CA LYS A 139 -19.19 4.51 -9.44
C LYS A 139 -19.60 3.05 -9.11
N PRO A 140 -19.03 2.46 -8.05
CA PRO A 140 -19.29 1.06 -7.73
C PRO A 140 -20.78 0.82 -7.47
N THR A 141 -21.33 -0.20 -8.12
CA THR A 141 -22.71 -0.67 -8.04
C THR A 141 -23.01 -1.47 -6.76
N CYS A 142 -21.99 -1.82 -5.97
CA CYS A 142 -22.15 -2.60 -4.75
C CYS A 142 -22.96 -1.83 -3.68
N LYS A 143 -24.04 -2.46 -3.20
CA LYS A 143 -24.88 -1.95 -2.11
C LYS A 143 -24.05 -1.82 -0.82
N THR A 144 -24.01 -0.62 -0.25
CA THR A 144 -23.45 -0.30 1.08
C THR A 144 -24.29 -0.84 2.22
#